data_AF-A0A7S2DXN0-F1
#
_entry.id   AF-A0A7S2DXN0-F1
#
_cell.length_a   1.000
_cell.length_b   1.000
_cell.length_c   1.000
_cell.angle_alpha   90.00
_cell.angle_beta   90.00
_cell.angle_gamma   90.00
#
_symmetry.space_group_name_H-M   'P 1'
#
loop_
_entity.id
_entity.type
_entity.pdbx_description
1 polymer ?
#
loop_
_entity_poly.entity_id
_entity_poly.type
_entity_poly.pdbx_seq_one_letter_code
_entity_poly.pdbx_strand_id
1 'polypeptide(L)'
;AKGLHGERAMMSSKPFQAYFPYAPSLLLLLQRISQGSVVELVLVNAIRFGFIMSVFYTVLRLTPLVMTDPNFKVFSATLEEVRDLSSTLKVSVGFLFSFYALGRISWWWQVIDCCRSMQGRSHDLALIIGGVSAVKAVPAGSKQAGGSQATWLEAKWNFYRFLLVDWILTFRGLSPDFARVTMDDLKDVGFVEGQEPEVIEKSTHPREIAIKWMATWIEHHIQDDTVRALAMEKLCGLRGAEGALHDTCELRAPMSFE
;
A
#
# COMPACT_ATOMS: atom_id res chain seq x y z
N ALA A 1 -6.82 -36.28 0.25
CA ALA A 1 -7.27 -35.18 1.14
C ALA A 1 -7.53 -35.64 2.59
N LYS A 2 -6.58 -36.35 3.24
CA LYS A 2 -6.72 -36.88 4.61
C LYS A 2 -5.61 -36.44 5.58
N GLY A 3 -4.97 -35.29 5.32
CA GLY A 3 -3.83 -34.80 6.12
C GLY A 3 -4.00 -33.41 6.74
N LEU A 4 -4.94 -32.58 6.29
CA LEU A 4 -5.02 -31.16 6.69
C LEU A 4 -6.12 -30.84 7.71
N HIS A 5 -7.01 -31.79 8.05
CA HIS A 5 -8.08 -31.55 9.03
C HIS A 5 -7.68 -31.83 10.48
N GLY A 6 -6.68 -32.68 10.73
CA GLY A 6 -6.23 -32.99 12.10
C GLY A 6 -5.52 -31.81 12.77
N GLU A 7 -4.63 -31.12 12.06
CA GLU A 7 -3.84 -30.03 12.64
C GLU A 7 -4.66 -28.75 12.85
N ARG A 8 -5.62 -28.42 11.97
CA ARG A 8 -6.51 -27.28 12.18
C ARG A 8 -7.47 -27.49 13.36
N ALA A 9 -7.93 -28.72 13.61
CA ALA A 9 -8.80 -29.02 14.75
C ALA A 9 -8.06 -28.99 16.10
N MET A 10 -6.75 -29.32 16.12
CA MET A 10 -5.90 -29.16 17.31
C MET A 10 -5.51 -27.71 17.62
N MET A 11 -5.74 -26.77 16.70
CA MET A 11 -5.44 -25.34 16.91
C MET A 11 -6.55 -24.55 17.63
N SER A 12 -7.74 -25.12 17.82
CA SER A 12 -8.86 -24.41 18.47
C SER A 12 -8.86 -24.50 20.01
N SER A 13 -8.03 -25.37 20.59
CA SER A 13 -8.06 -25.67 22.04
C SER A 13 -6.98 -24.96 22.87
N LYS A 14 -5.98 -24.32 22.24
CA LYS A 14 -5.02 -23.49 22.97
C LYS A 14 -5.42 -22.02 22.84
N PRO A 15 -5.35 -21.22 23.92
CA PRO A 15 -5.57 -19.78 23.82
C PRO A 15 -4.61 -19.21 22.77
N PHE A 16 -5.13 -18.33 21.91
CA PHE A 16 -4.40 -17.67 20.82
C PHE A 16 -3.03 -17.09 21.25
N GLN A 17 -2.93 -16.74 22.55
CA GLN A 17 -1.74 -16.24 23.24
C GLN A 17 -0.54 -17.22 23.25
N ALA A 18 -0.76 -18.54 23.15
CA ALA A 18 0.33 -19.53 23.18
C ALA A 18 1.05 -19.70 21.84
N TYR A 19 0.52 -19.14 20.74
CA TYR A 19 1.07 -19.30 19.39
C TYR A 19 2.08 -18.23 19.00
N PHE A 20 2.17 -17.15 19.78
CA PHE A 20 3.12 -16.07 19.55
C PHE A 20 4.02 -15.89 20.77
N PRO A 21 5.16 -16.60 20.87
CA PRO A 21 6.17 -16.33 21.90
C PRO A 21 6.75 -14.91 21.81
N TYR A 22 6.44 -14.20 20.72
CA TYR A 22 6.72 -12.79 20.48
C TYR A 22 5.45 -11.96 20.35
N ALA A 23 4.39 -12.24 21.13
CA ALA A 23 3.28 -11.30 21.24
C ALA A 23 3.93 -9.94 21.59
N PRO A 24 3.91 -8.95 20.68
CA PRO A 24 4.57 -7.68 20.95
C PRO A 24 3.94 -7.19 22.23
N SER A 25 4.77 -6.95 23.25
CA SER A 25 4.26 -6.43 24.51
C SER A 25 3.41 -5.22 24.15
N LEU A 26 2.19 -5.15 24.66
CA LEU A 26 1.28 -4.04 24.38
C LEU A 26 2.01 -2.69 24.54
N LEU A 27 2.96 -2.64 25.49
CA LEU A 27 3.92 -1.56 25.70
C LEU A 27 4.77 -1.21 24.46
N LEU A 28 5.39 -2.18 23.79
CA LEU A 28 6.18 -1.94 22.59
C LEU A 28 5.30 -1.44 21.44
N LEU A 29 4.09 -1.97 21.31
CA LEU A 29 3.12 -1.53 20.31
C LEU A 29 2.66 -0.09 20.59
N LEU A 30 2.36 0.23 21.85
CA LEU A 30 2.05 1.59 22.31
C LEU A 30 3.23 2.54 22.11
N GLN A 31 4.46 2.10 22.38
CA GLN A 31 5.67 2.89 22.16
C GLN A 31 5.93 3.17 20.67
N ARG A 32 5.64 2.22 19.80
CA ARG A 32 5.73 2.43 18.35
C ARG A 32 4.62 3.35 17.84
N ILE A 33 3.40 3.18 18.35
CA ILE A 33 2.29 4.09 18.06
C ILE A 33 2.63 5.52 18.52
N SER A 34 3.21 5.68 19.71
CA SER A 34 3.57 7.00 20.24
C SER A 34 4.72 7.69 19.51
N GLN A 35 5.53 6.93 18.77
CA GLN A 35 6.54 7.47 17.86
C GLN A 35 5.96 7.89 16.49
N GLY A 36 4.68 7.61 16.22
CA GLY A 36 4.03 8.01 14.97
C GLY A 36 3.69 9.51 14.98
N SER A 37 3.87 10.16 13.82
CA SER A 37 3.50 11.57 13.61
C SER A 37 2.04 11.89 13.94
N VAL A 38 1.15 10.90 13.82
CA VAL A 38 -0.28 11.04 14.17
C VAL A 38 -0.48 11.23 15.68
N VAL A 39 0.26 10.51 16.54
CA VAL A 39 0.11 10.65 17.99
C VAL A 39 0.67 11.98 18.47
N GLU A 40 1.80 12.41 17.90
CA GLU A 40 2.36 13.73 18.16
C GLU A 40 1.35 14.83 17.83
N LEU A 41 0.73 14.78 16.64
CA LEU A 41 -0.30 15.73 16.24
C LEU A 41 -1.53 15.72 17.17
N VAL A 42 -2.02 14.53 17.53
CA VAL A 42 -3.14 14.37 18.47
C VAL A 42 -2.79 14.95 19.83
N LEU A 43 -1.57 14.73 20.33
CA LEU A 43 -1.13 15.23 21.63
C LEU A 43 -1.00 16.75 21.64
N VAL A 44 -0.44 17.35 20.58
CA VAL A 44 -0.39 18.82 20.42
C VAL A 44 -1.80 19.41 20.42
N ASN A 45 -2.73 18.82 19.67
CA ASN A 45 -4.12 19.27 19.64
C ASN A 45 -4.83 19.07 20.99
N ALA A 46 -4.58 17.97 21.69
CA ALA A 46 -5.14 17.70 23.01
C ALA A 46 -4.65 18.71 24.05
N ILE A 47 -3.36 19.08 24.04
CA ILE A 47 -2.81 20.10 24.94
C ILE A 47 -3.43 21.47 24.63
N ARG A 48 -3.50 21.87 23.35
CA ARG A 48 -4.12 23.13 22.93
C ARG A 48 -5.58 23.21 23.36
N PHE A 49 -6.34 22.15 23.12
CA PHE A 49 -7.74 22.07 23.52
C PHE A 49 -7.89 22.08 25.05
N GLY A 50 -7.05 21.34 25.77
CA GLY A 50 -7.03 21.32 27.24
C GLY A 50 -6.76 22.71 27.84
N PHE A 51 -5.85 23.48 27.25
CA PHE A 51 -5.60 24.87 27.64
C PHE A 51 -6.84 25.77 27.43
N ILE A 52 -7.45 25.71 26.23
CA ILE A 52 -8.66 26.49 25.92
C ILE A 52 -9.79 26.14 26.91
N MET A 53 -10.01 24.85 27.17
CA MET A 53 -11.02 24.39 28.13
C MET A 53 -10.72 24.88 29.56
N SER A 54 -9.46 24.88 29.99
CA SER A 54 -9.07 25.39 31.30
C SER A 54 -9.37 26.89 31.45
N VAL A 55 -9.06 27.69 30.43
CA VAL A 55 -9.40 29.12 30.40
C VAL A 55 -10.92 29.31 30.44
N PHE A 56 -11.66 28.59 29.59
CA PHE A 56 -13.12 28.63 29.55
C PHE A 56 -13.75 28.31 30.92
N TYR A 57 -13.33 27.22 31.56
CA TYR A 57 -13.83 26.87 32.90
C TYR A 57 -13.47 27.91 33.97
N THR A 58 -12.31 28.54 33.86
CA THR A 58 -11.90 29.61 34.78
C THR A 58 -12.82 30.81 34.62
N VAL A 59 -13.09 31.24 33.39
CA VAL A 59 -14.05 32.31 33.09
C VAL A 59 -15.44 31.95 33.63
N LEU A 60 -15.91 30.73 33.37
CA LEU A 60 -17.23 30.24 33.79
C LEU A 60 -17.39 30.25 35.32
N ARG A 61 -16.33 29.95 36.07
CA ARG A 61 -16.30 30.03 37.54
C ARG A 61 -16.33 31.46 38.07
N LEU A 62 -15.81 32.42 37.31
CA LEU A 62 -15.80 33.84 37.68
C LEU A 62 -17.10 34.56 37.30
N THR A 63 -17.89 34.01 36.36
CA THR A 63 -19.16 34.57 35.89
C THR A 63 -20.12 35.02 37.00
N PRO A 64 -20.35 34.26 38.09
CA PRO A 64 -21.26 34.68 39.16
C PRO A 64 -20.82 35.95 39.90
N LEU A 65 -19.53 36.30 39.87
CA LEU A 65 -19.00 37.51 40.52
C LEU A 65 -19.25 38.78 39.70
N VAL A 66 -19.50 38.63 38.40
CA VAL A 66 -19.56 39.74 37.44
C VAL A 66 -20.99 39.94 36.92
N MET A 67 -21.81 38.89 36.88
CA MET A 67 -23.19 38.95 36.39
C MET A 67 -24.21 39.15 37.51
N THR A 68 -25.29 39.86 37.20
CA THR A 68 -26.48 39.92 38.07
C THR A 68 -27.26 38.60 38.03
N ASP A 69 -27.98 38.28 39.10
CA ASP A 69 -28.82 37.06 39.21
C ASP A 69 -29.69 36.73 37.99
N PRO A 70 -30.47 37.67 37.39
CA PRO A 70 -31.27 37.35 36.22
C PRO A 70 -30.41 36.98 35.00
N ASN A 71 -29.29 37.66 34.78
CA ASN A 71 -28.38 37.38 33.67
C ASN A 71 -27.66 36.04 33.87
N PHE A 72 -27.28 35.73 35.11
CA PHE A 72 -26.66 34.45 35.44
C PHE A 72 -27.61 33.27 35.19
N LYS A 73 -28.91 33.41 35.51
CA LYS A 73 -29.93 32.39 35.22
C LYS A 73 -30.08 32.13 33.71
N VAL A 74 -30.16 33.18 32.90
CA VAL A 74 -30.23 33.04 31.43
C VAL A 74 -28.97 32.37 30.90
N PHE A 75 -27.79 32.81 31.34
CA PHE A 75 -26.51 32.21 30.94
C PHE A 75 -26.42 30.72 31.30
N SER A 76 -26.84 30.35 32.52
CA SER A 76 -26.85 28.94 32.95
C SER A 76 -27.80 28.08 32.11
N ALA A 77 -28.99 28.59 31.78
CA ALA A 77 -29.93 27.88 30.91
C ALA A 77 -29.35 27.67 29.49
N THR A 78 -28.70 28.68 28.92
CA THR A 78 -28.01 28.54 27.63
C THR A 78 -26.88 27.50 27.68
N LEU A 79 -26.12 27.43 28.78
CA LEU A 79 -25.08 26.41 28.95
C LEU A 79 -25.67 24.99 29.03
N GLU A 80 -26.83 24.82 29.65
CA GLU A 80 -27.55 23.54 29.68
C GLU A 80 -28.00 23.12 28.28
N GLU A 81 -28.57 24.04 27.49
CA GLU A 81 -28.93 23.78 26.09
C GLU A 81 -27.71 23.39 25.23
N VAL A 82 -26.59 24.10 25.40
CA VAL A 82 -25.33 23.79 24.70
C VAL A 82 -24.79 22.42 25.11
N ARG A 83 -24.90 22.04 26.39
CA ARG A 83 -24.51 20.72 26.88
C ARG A 83 -25.34 19.61 26.23
N ASP A 84 -26.65 19.80 26.16
CA ASP A 84 -27.56 18.81 25.56
C ASP A 84 -27.32 18.67 24.06
N LEU A 85 -27.14 19.80 23.35
CA LEU A 85 -26.74 19.81 21.95
C LEU A 85 -25.40 19.08 21.76
N SER A 86 -24.41 19.34 22.62
CA SER A 86 -23.10 18.69 22.57
C SER A 86 -23.20 17.17 22.76
N SER A 87 -24.10 16.71 23.64
CA SER A 87 -24.34 15.28 23.85
C SER A 87 -24.89 14.62 22.58
N THR A 88 -25.89 15.24 21.94
CA THR A 88 -26.46 14.76 20.68
C THR A 88 -25.42 14.80 19.55
N LEU A 89 -24.68 15.89 19.41
CA LEU A 89 -23.61 16.02 18.42
C LEU A 89 -22.52 14.96 18.61
N LYS A 90 -22.15 14.64 19.85
CA LYS A 90 -21.17 13.57 20.13
C LYS A 90 -21.61 12.23 19.54
N VAL A 91 -22.89 11.89 19.64
CA VAL A 91 -23.44 10.65 19.06
C VAL A 91 -23.44 10.73 17.54
N SER A 92 -23.97 11.80 16.94
CA SER A 92 -24.06 11.95 15.49
C SER A 92 -22.69 12.02 14.81
N VAL A 93 -21.77 12.82 15.35
CA VAL A 93 -20.40 12.95 14.84
C VAL A 93 -19.63 11.64 15.06
N GLY A 94 -19.79 10.99 16.22
CA GLY A 94 -19.19 9.69 16.48
C GLY A 94 -19.61 8.64 15.45
N PHE A 95 -20.90 8.59 15.14
CA PHE A 95 -21.45 7.70 14.12
C PHE A 95 -20.87 8.00 12.72
N LEU A 96 -20.91 9.26 12.27
CA LEU A 96 -20.36 9.66 10.97
C LEU A 96 -18.87 9.35 10.87
N PHE A 97 -18.12 9.62 11.94
CA PHE A 97 -16.69 9.31 12.01
C PHE A 97 -16.44 7.80 11.92
N SER A 98 -17.25 6.96 12.56
CA SER A 98 -17.13 5.51 12.44
C SER A 98 -17.32 5.02 11.00
N PHE A 99 -18.33 5.53 10.28
CA PHE A 99 -18.54 5.17 8.86
C PHE A 99 -17.36 5.59 7.99
N TYR A 100 -16.86 6.81 8.19
CA TYR A 100 -15.70 7.28 7.47
C TYR A 100 -14.45 6.44 7.77
N ALA A 101 -14.17 6.18 9.06
CA ALA A 101 -13.02 5.38 9.47
C ALA A 101 -13.09 3.96 8.90
N LEU A 102 -14.26 3.31 8.96
CA LEU A 102 -14.48 2.00 8.34
C LEU A 102 -14.30 2.05 6.81
N GLY A 103 -14.78 3.10 6.15
CA GLY A 103 -14.57 3.32 4.72
C GLY A 103 -13.08 3.46 4.37
N ARG A 104 -12.33 4.27 5.13
CA ARG A 104 -10.87 4.42 4.97
C ARG A 104 -10.13 3.10 5.15
N ILE A 105 -10.47 2.33 6.19
CA ILE A 105 -9.85 1.02 6.46
C ILE A 105 -10.18 0.04 5.34
N SER A 106 -11.42 0.00 4.87
CA SER A 106 -11.83 -0.86 3.76
C SER A 106 -11.09 -0.52 2.47
N TRP A 107 -10.99 0.76 2.12
CA TRP A 107 -10.20 1.24 0.98
C TRP A 107 -8.73 0.86 1.10
N TRP A 108 -8.12 1.03 2.28
CA TRP A 108 -6.72 0.65 2.50
C TRP A 108 -6.48 -0.85 2.28
N TRP A 109 -7.41 -1.71 2.71
CA TRP A 109 -7.33 -3.13 2.41
C TRP A 109 -7.45 -3.43 0.91
N GLN A 110 -8.29 -2.70 0.18
CA GLN A 110 -8.38 -2.84 -1.29
C GLN A 110 -7.06 -2.47 -1.97
N VAL A 111 -6.39 -1.41 -1.52
CA VAL A 111 -5.05 -1.04 -2.01
C VAL A 111 -4.05 -2.18 -1.78
N ILE A 112 -4.04 -2.76 -0.57
CA ILE A 112 -3.17 -3.92 -0.27
C ILE A 112 -3.49 -5.11 -1.17
N ASP A 113 -4.76 -5.42 -1.39
CA ASP A 113 -5.18 -6.54 -2.22
C ASP A 113 -4.78 -6.33 -3.69
N CYS A 114 -4.84 -5.09 -4.19
CA CYS A 114 -4.27 -4.73 -5.50
C CYS A 114 -2.75 -4.99 -5.54
N CYS A 115 -1.99 -4.54 -4.54
CA CYS A 115 -0.55 -4.81 -4.46
C CYS A 115 -0.23 -6.31 -4.41
N ARG A 116 -0.99 -7.11 -3.64
CA ARG A 116 -0.86 -8.58 -3.59
C ARG A 116 -1.17 -9.22 -4.93
N SER A 117 -2.19 -8.72 -5.63
CA SER A 117 -2.54 -9.18 -6.97
C SER A 117 -1.38 -8.94 -7.95
N MET A 118 -0.83 -7.72 -7.98
CA MET A 118 0.36 -7.40 -8.78
C MET A 118 1.55 -8.30 -8.44
N GLN A 119 1.82 -8.53 -7.15
CA GLN A 119 2.88 -9.42 -6.70
C GLN A 119 2.67 -10.85 -7.21
N GLY A 120 1.45 -11.37 -7.09
CA GLY A 120 1.10 -12.70 -7.59
C GLY A 120 1.31 -12.82 -9.10
N ARG A 121 0.89 -11.83 -9.89
CA ARG A 121 1.07 -11.82 -11.35
C ARG A 121 2.54 -11.72 -11.76
N SER A 122 3.31 -10.91 -11.05
CA SER A 122 4.76 -10.77 -11.26
C SER A 122 5.49 -12.08 -10.96
N HIS A 123 5.07 -12.78 -9.90
CA HIS A 123 5.60 -14.10 -9.56
C HIS A 123 5.22 -15.17 -10.60
N ASP A 124 3.97 -15.18 -11.08
CA ASP A 124 3.54 -16.07 -12.17
C ASP A 124 4.42 -15.88 -13.42
N LEU A 125 4.66 -14.63 -13.82
CA LEU A 125 5.56 -14.31 -14.94
C LEU A 125 6.98 -14.83 -14.68
N ALA A 126 7.54 -14.55 -13.51
CA ALA A 126 8.87 -15.01 -13.13
C ALA A 126 9.01 -16.53 -13.19
N LEU A 127 8.01 -17.28 -12.71
CA LEU A 127 7.99 -18.74 -12.78
C LEU A 127 7.92 -19.25 -14.22
N ILE A 128 7.10 -18.63 -15.07
CA ILE A 128 7.00 -19.03 -16.48
C ILE A 128 8.34 -18.80 -17.20
N ILE A 129 8.94 -17.61 -17.06
CA ILE A 129 10.22 -17.28 -17.69
C ILE A 129 11.36 -18.16 -17.14
N GLY A 130 11.35 -18.42 -15.83
CA GLY A 130 12.24 -19.38 -15.18
C GLY A 130 12.09 -20.78 -15.75
N GLY A 131 10.86 -21.27 -15.90
CA GLY A 131 10.53 -22.59 -16.42
C GLY A 131 10.92 -22.82 -17.88
N VAL A 132 10.74 -21.81 -18.75
CA VAL A 132 11.19 -21.85 -20.16
C VAL A 132 12.69 -22.18 -20.26
N SER A 133 13.48 -21.77 -19.26
CA SER A 133 14.92 -22.07 -19.19
C SER A 133 15.24 -23.54 -18.95
N ALA A 134 14.42 -24.23 -18.15
CA ALA A 134 14.66 -25.63 -17.82
C ALA A 134 14.49 -26.51 -19.05
N VAL A 135 13.60 -26.12 -19.97
CA VAL A 135 13.34 -26.83 -21.23
C VAL A 135 14.42 -26.56 -22.29
N LYS A 136 14.97 -25.33 -22.32
CA LYS A 136 16.07 -24.94 -23.24
C LYS A 136 17.48 -25.31 -22.74
N ALA A 137 17.60 -26.04 -21.63
CA ALA A 137 18.91 -26.48 -21.13
C ALA A 137 19.62 -27.32 -22.21
N VAL A 138 20.69 -26.74 -22.75
CA VAL A 138 21.53 -27.34 -23.77
C VAL A 138 21.99 -28.73 -23.28
N PRO A 139 21.84 -29.80 -24.08
CA PRO A 139 22.25 -31.13 -23.67
C PRO A 139 23.73 -31.10 -23.26
N ALA A 140 24.03 -31.74 -22.13
CA ALA A 140 25.29 -31.68 -21.38
C ALA A 140 26.57 -32.14 -22.14
N GLY A 141 26.49 -32.38 -23.45
CA GLY A 141 27.59 -32.81 -24.31
C GLY A 141 28.00 -31.82 -25.42
N SER A 142 27.31 -30.70 -25.63
CA SER A 142 27.69 -29.78 -26.72
C SER A 142 28.78 -28.80 -26.29
N LYS A 143 30.00 -28.97 -26.82
CA LYS A 143 31.16 -28.09 -26.56
C LYS A 143 31.02 -26.67 -27.14
N GLN A 144 29.87 -26.34 -27.74
CA GLN A 144 29.51 -25.00 -28.23
C GLN A 144 28.59 -24.21 -27.26
N ALA A 145 28.28 -24.77 -26.08
CA ALA A 145 27.30 -24.23 -25.14
C ALA A 145 27.66 -22.91 -24.43
N GLY A 146 28.93 -22.46 -24.51
CA GLY A 146 29.37 -21.24 -23.81
C GLY A 146 28.66 -19.96 -24.26
N GLY A 147 28.30 -19.87 -25.56
CA GLY A 147 27.61 -18.71 -26.11
C GLY A 147 26.11 -18.68 -25.81
N SER A 148 25.39 -19.78 -26.08
CA SER A 148 23.92 -19.77 -26.03
C SER A 148 23.35 -19.67 -24.61
N GLN A 149 24.03 -20.25 -23.61
CA GLN A 149 23.58 -20.19 -22.23
C GLN A 149 23.82 -18.80 -21.60
N ALA A 150 24.96 -18.18 -21.89
CA ALA A 150 25.28 -16.83 -21.43
C ALA A 150 24.28 -15.82 -22.01
N THR A 151 24.03 -15.88 -23.32
CA THR A 151 23.03 -15.04 -23.99
C THR A 151 21.62 -15.24 -23.43
N TRP A 152 21.25 -16.47 -23.05
CA TRP A 152 19.95 -16.72 -22.43
C TRP A 152 19.82 -16.16 -21.02
N LEU A 153 20.88 -16.26 -20.20
CA LEU A 153 20.89 -15.67 -18.86
C LEU A 153 20.79 -14.14 -18.92
N GLU A 154 21.50 -13.53 -19.86
CA GLU A 154 21.42 -12.09 -20.13
C GLU A 154 20.02 -11.67 -20.59
N ALA A 155 19.41 -12.42 -21.52
CA ALA A 155 18.03 -12.16 -21.94
C ALA A 155 17.06 -12.20 -20.75
N LYS A 156 17.17 -13.21 -19.86
CA LYS A 156 16.31 -13.29 -18.67
C LYS A 156 16.55 -12.15 -17.70
N TRP A 157 17.82 -11.78 -17.50
CA TRP A 157 18.16 -10.63 -16.67
C TRP A 157 17.44 -9.38 -17.18
N ASN A 158 17.46 -9.13 -18.49
CA ASN A 158 16.73 -8.02 -19.09
C ASN A 158 15.22 -8.09 -18.84
N PHE A 159 14.60 -9.27 -18.91
CA PHE A 159 13.18 -9.41 -18.57
C PHE A 159 12.89 -9.05 -17.11
N TYR A 160 13.66 -9.57 -16.16
CA TYR A 160 13.47 -9.26 -14.74
C TYR A 160 13.77 -7.79 -14.42
N ARG A 161 14.75 -7.21 -15.10
CA ARG A 161 15.07 -5.79 -15.04
C ARG A 161 13.87 -4.95 -15.47
N PHE A 162 13.25 -5.26 -16.61
CA PHE A 162 12.03 -4.58 -17.06
C PHE A 162 10.87 -4.73 -16.07
N LEU A 163 10.69 -5.92 -15.48
CA LEU A 163 9.68 -6.15 -14.46
C LEU A 163 9.92 -5.29 -13.20
N LEU A 164 11.16 -5.09 -12.77
CA LEU A 164 11.49 -4.22 -11.64
C LEU A 164 11.29 -2.74 -11.97
N VAL A 165 11.67 -2.31 -13.17
CA VAL A 165 11.42 -0.94 -13.66
C VAL A 165 9.92 -0.65 -13.68
N ASP A 166 9.11 -1.59 -14.20
CA ASP A 166 7.65 -1.50 -14.21
C ASP A 166 7.08 -1.26 -12.80
N TRP A 167 7.51 -2.08 -11.83
CA TRP A 167 7.15 -1.90 -10.42
C TRP A 167 7.50 -0.50 -9.90
N ILE A 168 8.74 -0.06 -10.08
CA ILE A 168 9.19 1.25 -9.58
C ILE A 168 8.38 2.38 -10.20
N LEU A 169 8.15 2.33 -11.52
CA LEU A 169 7.36 3.34 -12.23
C LEU A 169 5.90 3.36 -11.79
N THR A 170 5.32 2.19 -11.53
CA THR A 170 3.94 2.07 -11.02
C THR A 170 3.79 2.69 -9.62
N PHE A 171 4.76 2.48 -8.72
CA PHE A 171 4.70 3.05 -7.36
C PHE A 171 5.16 4.51 -7.26
N ARG A 172 5.86 5.04 -8.28
CA ARG A 172 6.39 6.41 -8.27
C ARG A 172 5.31 7.48 -8.07
N GLY A 173 4.12 7.29 -8.64
CA GLY A 173 2.98 8.20 -8.46
C GLY A 173 2.19 7.97 -7.17
N LEU A 174 2.42 6.85 -6.48
CA LEU A 174 1.59 6.40 -5.35
C LEU A 174 2.31 6.52 -3.99
N SER A 175 3.65 6.51 -3.99
CA SER A 175 4.46 6.54 -2.78
C SER A 175 5.45 7.70 -2.82
N PRO A 176 5.47 8.57 -1.78
CA PRO A 176 6.45 9.66 -1.68
C PRO A 176 7.91 9.18 -1.69
N ASP A 177 8.18 7.99 -1.17
CA ASP A 177 9.53 7.43 -1.15
C ASP A 177 9.97 6.99 -2.55
N PHE A 178 9.07 6.36 -3.32
CA PHE A 178 9.35 6.00 -4.71
C PHE A 178 9.40 7.22 -5.64
N ALA A 179 8.63 8.29 -5.33
CA ALA A 179 8.67 9.54 -6.07
C ALA A 179 10.07 10.17 -6.11
N ARG A 180 10.89 9.93 -5.06
CA ARG A 180 12.27 10.42 -4.95
C ARG A 180 13.27 9.67 -5.82
N VAL A 181 12.92 8.47 -6.30
CA VAL A 181 13.78 7.68 -7.18
C VAL A 181 13.80 8.33 -8.57
N THR A 182 14.98 8.77 -9.00
CA THR A 182 15.21 9.41 -10.30
C THR A 182 15.58 8.39 -11.37
N MET A 183 15.55 8.79 -12.65
CA MET A 183 16.06 7.92 -13.72
C MET A 183 17.56 7.69 -13.63
N ASP A 184 18.31 8.66 -13.10
CA ASP A 184 19.75 8.51 -12.84
C ASP A 184 20.01 7.44 -11.78
N ASP A 185 19.23 7.41 -10.70
CA ASP A 185 19.32 6.33 -9.70
C ASP A 185 19.09 4.95 -10.32
N LEU A 186 18.09 4.84 -11.21
CA LEU A 186 17.80 3.58 -11.91
C LEU A 186 18.92 3.19 -12.87
N LYS A 187 19.59 4.16 -13.47
CA LYS A 187 20.73 3.93 -14.37
C LYS A 187 21.96 3.49 -13.58
N ASP A 188 22.23 4.12 -12.44
CA ASP A 188 23.37 3.83 -11.58
C ASP A 188 23.30 2.42 -10.98
N VAL A 189 22.11 1.94 -10.65
CA VAL A 189 21.90 0.55 -10.18
C VAL A 189 21.79 -0.47 -11.32
N GLY A 190 21.85 -0.03 -12.58
CA GLY A 190 21.76 -0.90 -13.76
C GLY A 190 20.36 -1.45 -14.03
N PHE A 191 19.30 -0.76 -13.57
CA PHE A 191 17.92 -1.11 -13.92
C PHE A 191 17.49 -0.54 -15.26
N VAL A 192 18.12 0.54 -15.74
CA VAL A 192 17.91 1.08 -17.09
C VAL A 192 19.25 1.34 -17.77
N GLU A 193 19.32 1.07 -19.06
CA GLU A 193 20.56 1.13 -19.83
C GLU A 193 20.41 1.92 -21.13
N GLY A 194 21.51 2.48 -21.63
CA GLY A 194 21.56 3.15 -22.92
C GLY A 194 20.53 4.29 -23.08
N GLN A 195 19.63 4.14 -24.05
CA GLN A 195 18.59 5.12 -24.39
C GLN A 195 17.27 4.89 -23.66
N GLU A 196 17.16 3.84 -22.84
CA GLU A 196 15.93 3.50 -22.11
C GLU A 196 15.40 4.64 -21.22
N PRO A 197 16.24 5.38 -20.46
CA PRO A 197 15.76 6.49 -19.64
C PRO A 197 15.05 7.56 -20.46
N GLU A 198 15.62 7.94 -21.61
CA GLU A 198 15.03 8.96 -22.48
C GLU A 198 13.68 8.52 -23.06
N VAL A 199 13.53 7.24 -23.38
CA VAL A 199 12.27 6.68 -23.89
C VAL A 199 11.20 6.71 -22.80
N ILE A 200 11.56 6.38 -21.56
CA ILE A 200 10.67 6.42 -20.41
C ILE A 200 10.22 7.86 -20.13
N GLU A 201 11.16 8.82 -20.11
CA GLU A 201 10.87 10.23 -19.81
C GLU A 201 10.06 10.94 -20.89
N LYS A 202 10.26 10.59 -22.17
CA LYS A 202 9.48 11.14 -23.29
C LYS A 202 8.07 10.54 -23.40
N SER A 203 7.77 9.47 -22.67
CA SER A 203 6.48 8.78 -22.73
C SER A 203 5.42 9.49 -21.88
N THR A 204 4.22 9.65 -22.43
CA THR A 204 3.03 10.07 -21.67
C THR A 204 2.63 9.07 -20.59
N HIS A 205 2.94 7.78 -20.81
CA HIS A 205 2.65 6.69 -19.87
C HIS A 205 3.91 5.87 -19.62
N PRO A 206 4.82 6.33 -18.74
CA PRO A 206 6.11 5.70 -18.50
C PRO A 206 6.00 4.21 -18.12
N ARG A 207 5.04 3.83 -17.27
CA ARG A 207 4.80 2.43 -16.86
C ARG A 207 4.51 1.49 -18.04
N GLU A 208 3.75 1.96 -19.04
CA GLU A 208 3.41 1.11 -20.18
C GLU A 208 4.61 0.77 -21.07
N ILE A 209 5.71 1.53 -20.99
CA ILE A 209 6.93 1.28 -21.76
C ILE A 209 7.58 -0.03 -21.29
N ALA A 210 7.72 -0.23 -19.97
CA ALA A 210 8.32 -1.44 -19.42
C ALA A 210 7.49 -2.69 -19.77
N ILE A 211 6.15 -2.59 -19.70
CA ILE A 211 5.23 -3.65 -20.14
C ILE A 211 5.41 -3.97 -21.62
N LYS A 212 5.53 -2.96 -22.49
CA LYS A 212 5.78 -3.15 -23.93
C LYS A 212 7.11 -3.87 -24.17
N TRP A 213 8.17 -3.50 -23.45
CA TRP A 213 9.45 -4.20 -23.53
C TRP A 213 9.35 -5.66 -23.09
N MET A 214 8.64 -5.96 -22.00
CA MET A 214 8.36 -7.33 -21.57
C MET A 214 7.57 -8.12 -22.61
N ALA A 215 6.55 -7.52 -23.23
CA ALA A 215 5.77 -8.16 -24.29
C ALA A 215 6.63 -8.47 -25.53
N THR A 216 7.42 -7.50 -26.00
CA THR A 216 8.37 -7.71 -27.10
C THR A 216 9.39 -8.79 -26.75
N TRP A 217 9.88 -8.81 -25.50
CA TRP A 217 10.79 -9.84 -25.03
C TRP A 217 10.17 -11.23 -25.11
N ILE A 218 8.93 -11.40 -24.60
CA ILE A 218 8.18 -12.66 -24.63
C ILE A 218 8.03 -13.17 -26.07
N GLU A 219 7.62 -12.29 -26.98
CA GLU A 219 7.45 -12.62 -28.41
C GLU A 219 8.75 -13.09 -29.08
N HIS A 220 9.89 -12.46 -28.75
CA HIS A 220 11.17 -12.81 -29.39
C HIS A 220 11.81 -14.07 -28.79
N HIS A 221 11.60 -14.34 -27.50
CA HIS A 221 12.40 -15.32 -26.76
C HIS A 221 11.66 -16.63 -26.46
N ILE A 222 10.33 -16.63 -26.44
CA ILE A 222 9.50 -17.83 -26.20
C ILE A 222 9.01 -18.37 -27.53
N GLN A 223 9.58 -19.50 -27.96
CA GLN A 223 9.24 -20.15 -29.24
C GLN A 223 7.96 -21.00 -29.16
N ASP A 224 7.64 -21.52 -27.97
CA ASP A 224 6.43 -22.32 -27.77
C ASP A 224 5.21 -21.40 -27.71
N ASP A 225 4.30 -21.55 -28.67
CA ASP A 225 3.09 -20.73 -28.81
C ASP A 225 2.19 -20.78 -27.57
N THR A 226 2.10 -21.95 -26.93
CA THR A 226 1.24 -22.14 -25.75
C THR A 226 1.83 -21.42 -24.54
N VAL A 227 3.13 -21.58 -24.31
CA VAL A 227 3.83 -20.90 -23.21
C VAL A 227 3.87 -19.39 -23.44
N ARG A 228 4.06 -18.96 -24.69
CA ARG A 228 4.04 -17.54 -25.07
C ARG A 228 2.67 -16.91 -24.84
N ALA A 229 1.60 -17.57 -25.28
CA ALA A 229 0.23 -17.11 -25.03
C ALA A 229 -0.07 -17.00 -23.53
N LEU A 230 0.34 -18.00 -22.75
CA LEU A 230 0.19 -17.97 -21.29
C LEU A 230 0.98 -16.82 -20.65
N ALA A 231 2.24 -16.60 -21.06
CA ALA A 231 3.05 -15.50 -20.55
C ALA A 231 2.42 -14.13 -20.88
N MET A 232 1.92 -13.95 -22.10
CA MET A 232 1.21 -12.74 -22.52
C MET A 232 -0.08 -12.53 -21.74
N GLU A 233 -0.85 -13.58 -21.47
CA GLU A 233 -2.05 -13.51 -20.62
C GLU A 233 -1.69 -13.00 -19.21
N LYS A 234 -0.61 -13.53 -18.61
CA LYS A 234 -0.15 -13.09 -17.29
C LYS A 234 0.36 -11.65 -17.29
N LEU A 235 1.03 -11.21 -18.36
CA LEU A 235 1.47 -9.83 -18.52
C LEU A 235 0.29 -8.86 -18.65
N CYS A 236 -0.73 -9.21 -19.44
CA CYS A 236 -1.99 -8.46 -19.49
C CYS A 236 -2.67 -8.42 -18.12
N GLY A 237 -2.64 -9.52 -17.37
CA GLY A 237 -3.13 -9.59 -16.00
C GLY A 237 -2.38 -8.68 -15.03
N LEU A 238 -1.06 -8.56 -15.17
CA LEU A 238 -0.24 -7.61 -14.40
C LEU A 238 -0.66 -6.18 -14.70
N ARG A 239 -0.70 -5.79 -15.99
CA ARG A 239 -1.17 -4.47 -16.43
C ARG A 239 -2.56 -4.13 -15.86
N GLY A 240 -3.47 -5.09 -15.88
CA GLY A 240 -4.82 -4.92 -15.31
C GLY A 240 -4.80 -4.69 -13.80
N ALA A 241 -3.94 -5.39 -13.06
CA ALA A 241 -3.78 -5.20 -11.62
C ALA A 241 -3.18 -3.83 -11.27
N GLU A 242 -2.24 -3.32 -12.08
CA GLU A 242 -1.68 -1.98 -11.93
C GLU A 242 -2.70 -0.88 -12.22
N GLY A 243 -3.49 -1.04 -13.28
CA GLY A 243 -4.60 -0.14 -13.57
C GLY A 243 -5.61 -0.11 -12.41
N ALA A 244 -5.95 -1.28 -11.87
CA ALA A 244 -6.84 -1.36 -10.72
C ALA A 244 -6.25 -0.70 -9.46
N LEU A 245 -4.93 -0.82 -9.23
CA LEU A 245 -4.26 -0.13 -8.13
C LEU A 245 -4.35 1.38 -8.30
N HIS A 246 -4.05 1.88 -9.49
CA HIS A 246 -4.13 3.30 -9.84
C HIS A 246 -5.54 3.85 -9.65
N ASP A 247 -6.56 3.18 -10.19
CA ASP A 247 -7.96 3.56 -10.05
C ASP A 247 -8.41 3.55 -8.58
N THR A 248 -7.92 2.57 -7.80
CA THR A 248 -8.23 2.49 -6.37
C THR A 248 -7.61 3.66 -5.61
N CYS A 249 -6.39 4.05 -5.94
CA CYS A 249 -5.68 5.14 -5.29
C CYS A 249 -6.18 6.52 -5.71
N GLU A 250 -6.55 6.73 -6.98
CA GLU A 250 -6.92 8.06 -7.50
C GLU A 250 -8.42 8.29 -7.56
N LEU A 251 -9.18 7.35 -8.11
CA LEU A 251 -10.61 7.55 -8.40
C LEU A 251 -11.51 7.13 -7.23
N ARG A 252 -11.05 6.16 -6.43
CA ARG A 252 -11.81 5.58 -5.32
C ARG A 252 -11.27 5.98 -3.96
N ALA A 253 -10.32 6.92 -3.90
CA ALA A 253 -9.88 7.46 -2.64
C ALA A 253 -11.10 8.02 -1.89
N PRO A 254 -11.42 7.51 -0.69
CA PRO A 254 -12.45 8.10 0.15
C PRO A 254 -12.13 9.57 0.33
N MET A 255 -13.00 10.44 -0.23
CA MET A 255 -12.85 11.90 -0.24
C MET A 255 -12.41 12.35 1.15
N SER A 256 -11.30 13.08 1.24
CA SER A 256 -10.98 13.79 2.46
C SER A 256 -12.15 14.73 2.77
N PHE A 257 -12.52 14.88 4.04
CA PHE A 257 -13.43 15.93 4.49
C PHE A 257 -12.74 17.32 4.46
N GLU A 258 -11.84 17.54 3.49
CA GLU A 258 -11.19 18.83 3.27
C GLU A 258 -12.16 19.82 2.60
#